data_AF-A0A925JSU8-F1
#
_entry.id   AF-A0A925JSU8-F1
#
_cell.length_a   1.000
_cell.length_b   1.000
_cell.length_c   1.000
_cell.angle_alpha   90.00
_cell.angle_beta   90.00
_cell.angle_gamma   90.00
#
_symmetry.space_group_name_H-M   'P 1'
#
loop_
_entity.id
_entity.type
_entity.pdbx_description
1 polymer ?
#
loop_
_entity_poly.entity_id
_entity_poly.type
_entity_poly.pdbx_seq_one_letter_code
_entity_poly.pdbx_strand_id
1 'polypeptide(L)' 'MSSSSLIREALSAGEGLVRLAPCWVPRSFLMPGGRLKLDSRDLYALGAHRGGIDERWFSSTTKADNGPGTPDD' A
#
# COMPACT_ATOMS: atom_id res chain seq x y z
N MET A 1 23.38 2.92 -0.10
CA MET A 1 23.06 2.98 1.35
C MET A 1 22.65 1.60 1.82
N SER A 2 23.06 1.16 3.00
CA SER A 2 22.55 -0.08 3.61
C SER A 2 21.14 0.17 4.18
N SER A 3 20.24 -0.82 4.14
CA SER A 3 18.90 -0.71 4.73
C SER A 3 18.97 -0.29 6.21
N SER A 4 20.00 -0.74 6.94
CA SER A 4 20.21 -0.34 8.34
C SER A 4 20.55 1.15 8.50
N SER A 5 21.27 1.76 7.54
CA SER A 5 21.56 3.20 7.58
C SER A 5 20.31 4.04 7.31
N LEU A 6 19.49 3.63 6.34
CA LEU A 6 18.23 4.29 5.99
C LEU A 6 17.24 4.28 7.17
N ILE A 7 17.08 3.13 7.83
CA ILE A 7 16.17 2.98 8.97
C ILE A 7 16.62 3.87 10.14
N ARG A 8 17.92 3.94 10.42
CA ARG A 8 18.46 4.79 11.50
C ARG A 8 18.20 6.27 11.23
N GLU A 9 18.35 6.71 9.99
CA GLU A 9 18.06 8.09 9.59
C GLU A 9 16.58 8.41 9.75
N ALA A 10 15.68 7.55 9.26
CA ALA A 10 14.24 7.72 9.40
C ALA A 10 13.80 7.77 10.88
N LEU A 11 14.34 6.88 11.72
CA LEU A 11 14.08 6.88 13.17
C LEU A 11 14.58 8.16 13.83
N SER A 12 15.78 8.63 13.48
CA SER A 12 16.34 9.86 14.04
C SER A 12 15.51 11.08 13.65
N ALA A 13 15.08 11.18 12.39
CA ALA A 13 14.26 12.28 11.89
C ALA A 13 12.86 12.33 12.53
N GLY A 14 12.32 11.16 12.92
CA GLY A 14 11.02 11.03 13.56
C GLY A 14 11.05 10.95 15.08
N GLU A 15 12.18 11.23 15.72
CA GLU A 15 12.33 11.14 17.19
C GLU A 15 11.93 9.77 17.75
N GLY A 16 12.28 8.70 17.02
CA GLY A 16 11.93 7.32 17.33
C GLY A 16 10.61 6.83 16.72
N LEU A 17 9.87 7.67 16.00
CA LEU A 17 8.63 7.30 15.30
C LEU A 17 8.82 7.21 13.79
N VAL A 18 8.51 6.05 13.21
CA VAL A 18 8.49 5.87 11.75
C VAL A 18 7.05 5.94 11.25
N ARG A 19 6.75 6.94 10.41
CA ARG A 19 5.44 7.09 9.77
C ARG A 19 5.44 6.34 8.44
N LEU A 20 4.63 5.29 8.35
CA LEU A 20 4.46 4.51 7.12
C LEU A 20 3.27 5.03 6.32
N ALA A 21 3.44 5.13 5.01
CA ALA A 21 2.31 5.27 4.10
C ALA A 21 1.49 3.96 4.09
N PRO A 22 0.16 4.03 3.99
CA PRO A 22 -0.66 2.83 3.80
C PRO A 22 -0.37 2.19 2.43
N CYS A 23 -0.39 0.85 2.37
CA CYS A 23 -0.40 0.13 1.09
C CYS A 23 -1.85 -0.09 0.66
N TRP A 24 -2.18 0.35 -0.56
CA TRP A 24 -3.49 0.18 -1.16
C TRP A 24 -3.50 -1.06 -2.05
N VAL A 25 -4.41 -1.99 -1.78
CA VAL A 25 -4.38 -3.32 -2.39
C VAL A 25 -5.63 -3.50 -3.24
N PRO A 26 -5.50 -3.62 -4.58
CA PRO A 26 -6.63 -3.88 -5.44
C PRO A 26 -7.02 -5.36 -5.42
N ARG A 27 -8.31 -5.66 -5.54
CA ARG A 27 -8.83 -7.04 -5.69
C ARG A 27 -9.61 -7.16 -6.98
N SER A 28 -9.21 -8.11 -7.82
CA SER A 28 -9.77 -8.29 -9.17
C SER A 28 -11.21 -8.83 -9.20
N PHE A 29 -11.68 -9.40 -8.09
CA PHE A 29 -12.98 -10.08 -7.98
C PHE A 29 -13.97 -9.36 -7.06
N LEU A 30 -13.57 -8.23 -6.44
CA LEU A 30 -14.40 -7.44 -5.53
C LEU A 30 -14.65 -6.04 -6.09
N MET A 31 -15.74 -5.43 -5.62
CA MET A 31 -16.09 -4.05 -5.92
C MET A 31 -15.85 -3.18 -4.68
N PRO A 32 -15.16 -2.03 -4.84
CA PRO A 32 -14.77 -1.18 -3.74
C PRO A 32 -15.97 -0.56 -3.05
N GLY A 33 -16.10 -0.82 -1.75
CA GLY A 33 -17.19 -0.28 -0.93
C GLY A 33 -17.01 1.16 -0.45
N GLY A 34 -15.91 1.84 -0.81
CA GLY A 34 -15.67 3.26 -0.49
C GLY A 34 -15.44 3.61 0.99
N ARG A 35 -15.25 2.62 1.86
CA ARG A 35 -15.14 2.82 3.33
C ARG A 35 -13.71 2.96 3.87
N LEU A 36 -12.70 2.87 3.01
CA LEU A 36 -11.29 2.94 3.42
C LEU A 36 -10.76 4.36 3.64
N LYS A 37 -11.62 5.39 3.56
CA LYS A 37 -11.24 6.81 3.55
C LYS A 37 -10.23 7.14 2.44
N LEU A 38 -10.33 6.43 1.32
CA LEU A 38 -9.66 6.74 0.06
C LEU A 38 -10.57 7.69 -0.74
N ASP A 39 -9.98 8.61 -1.50
CA ASP A 39 -10.75 9.44 -2.43
C ASP A 39 -11.49 8.55 -3.44
N SER A 40 -12.76 8.86 -3.72
CA SER A 40 -13.58 8.06 -4.62
C SER A 40 -13.01 7.96 -6.04
N ARG A 41 -12.19 8.94 -6.46
CA ARG A 41 -11.53 8.93 -7.78
C ARG A 41 -10.40 7.90 -7.86
N ASP A 42 -9.86 7.51 -6.71
CA ASP A 42 -8.72 6.61 -6.64
C ASP A 42 -9.12 5.14 -6.48
N LEU A 43 -10.42 4.83 -6.37
CA LEU A 43 -10.90 3.45 -6.20
C LEU A 43 -10.40 2.48 -7.27
N TYR A 44 -10.06 2.99 -8.45
CA TYR A 44 -9.46 2.24 -9.57
C TYR A 44 -8.18 2.92 -10.07
N ALA A 45 -7.38 3.51 -9.18
CA ALA A 45 -6.15 4.23 -9.54
C ALA A 45 -5.14 3.36 -10.32
N LEU A 46 -5.19 2.03 -10.15
CA LEU A 46 -4.35 1.06 -10.87
C LEU A 46 -5.02 0.49 -12.14
N GLY A 47 -6.16 1.06 -12.54
CA GLY A 47 -6.97 0.65 -13.68
C GLY A 47 -7.94 -0.49 -13.35
N ALA A 48 -9.11 -0.48 -13.99
CA ALA A 48 -10.17 -1.47 -13.74
C ALA A 48 -9.73 -2.93 -13.95
N HIS A 49 -8.76 -3.17 -14.85
CA HIS A 49 -8.18 -4.50 -15.10
C HIS A 49 -7.40 -5.07 -13.89
N ARG A 50 -6.95 -4.21 -12.95
CA ARG A 50 -6.32 -4.62 -11.70
C ARG A 50 -7.32 -4.87 -10.56
N GLY A 51 -8.59 -4.51 -10.75
CA GLY A 51 -9.61 -4.53 -9.71
C GLY A 51 -9.70 -3.21 -8.92
N GLY A 52 -10.71 -3.11 -8.07
CA GLY A 52 -10.90 -1.95 -7.20
C GLY A 52 -10.07 -2.05 -5.92
N ILE A 53 -9.74 -0.92 -5.29
CA ILE A 53 -9.05 -0.90 -4.01
C ILE A 53 -10.02 -1.27 -2.88
N ASP A 54 -9.90 -2.51 -2.42
CA ASP A 54 -10.75 -3.11 -1.39
C ASP A 54 -10.07 -3.25 -0.04
N GLU A 55 -8.74 -3.15 -0.01
CA GLU A 55 -7.95 -3.32 1.21
C GLU A 55 -6.92 -2.21 1.40
N ARG A 56 -6.66 -1.90 2.67
CA ARG A 56 -5.62 -0.97 3.12
C ARG A 56 -4.76 -1.67 4.16
N TRP A 57 -3.50 -1.95 3.82
CA TRP A 57 -2.58 -2.70 4.67
C TRP A 57 -1.64 -1.74 5.42
N PHE A 58 -1.48 -1.97 6.73
CA PHE A 58 -0.58 -1.20 7.58
C PHE A 58 0.55 -2.09 8.08
N SER A 59 1.80 -1.66 7.88
CA SER A 59 2.99 -2.38 8.34
C SER A 59 3.04 -3.86 7.92
N SER A 60 2.40 -4.21 6.79
CA SER A 60 2.41 -5.57 6.28
C SER A 60 3.76 -5.85 5.62
N THR A 61 4.31 -7.03 5.90
CA THR A 61 5.48 -7.59 5.21
C THR A 61 5.08 -8.64 4.18
N THR A 62 3.78 -8.86 3.99
CA THR A 62 3.25 -9.84 3.06
C THR A 62 3.17 -9.24 1.66
N LYS A 63 3.71 -9.94 0.66
CA LYS A 63 3.49 -9.61 -0.76
C LYS A 63 2.04 -9.91 -1.12
N ALA A 64 1.34 -8.93 -1.68
CA ALA A 64 -0.05 -9.12 -2.08
C ALA A 64 -0.16 -10.03 -3.31
N ASP A 65 -1.01 -11.05 -3.24
CA ASP A 65 -1.34 -11.87 -4.41
C ASP A 65 -2.46 -11.20 -5.23
N ASN A 66 -2.07 -10.28 -6.13
CA ASN A 66 -2.97 -9.53 -7.00
C ASN A 66 -2.71 -9.80 -8.49
N GLY A 67 -2.18 -10.99 -8.81
CA GLY A 67 -1.90 -11.45 -10.17
C GLY A 67 -0.68 -10.79 -10.83
N PRO A 68 -0.49 -11.02 -12.15
CA PRO A 68 0.74 -10.68 -12.89
C PRO A 68 1.11 -9.19 -12.92
N GLY A 69 0.16 -8.29 -12.68
CA GLY A 69 0.42 -6.86 -12.63
C GLY A 69 1.01 -6.38 -11.30
N THR A 70 1.16 -7.26 -10.31
CA THR A 70 1.71 -6.89 -9.00
C THR A 70 3.20 -6.56 -9.15
N PRO A 71 3.63 -5.32 -8.85
CA PRO A 71 5.04 -4.96 -8.93
C PRO A 71 5.86 -5.72 -7.87
N ASP A 72 7.16 -5.77 -8.07
CA ASP A 72 8.09 -6.16 -7.00
C ASP A 72 8.24 -5.03 -5.98
N ASP A 73 8.42 -5.43 -4.71
CA ASP A 73 8.60 -4.55 -3.56
C ASP A 73 10.04 -4.01 -3.45
#